data_AF-A0A3Q8W999-F1
#
_entry.id   AF-A0A3Q8W999-F1
#
_cell.length_a   1.000
_cell.length_b   1.000
_cell.length_c   1.000
_cell.angle_alpha   90.00
_cell.angle_beta   90.00
_cell.angle_gamma   90.00
#
_symmetry.space_group_name_H-M   'P 1'
#
loop_
_entity.id
_entity.type
_entity.pdbx_description
1 polymer ?
#
loop_
_entity_poly.entity_id
_entity_poly.type
_entity_poly.pdbx_seq_one_letter_code
_entity_poly.pdbx_strand_id
1 'polypeptide(L)'
;MDPHGESFLGWPAPPGQERTEAQWTAIAGQVRHAANKLGDPLPLCMPGEPQQCGRSAQQHALAWAAELKARSHHLIESYAPSAEAGTYAAGALYKERLEALRTPRA
;
A
#
# COMPACT_ATOMS: atom_id res chain seq x y z
N MET A 1 25.05 -1.40 7.88
CA MET A 1 23.84 -0.74 8.40
C MET A 1 22.97 -0.49 7.19
N ASP A 2 21.81 -1.15 7.11
CA ASP A 2 20.85 -0.98 6.00
C ASP A 2 20.29 0.45 6.08
N PRO A 3 20.67 1.37 5.18
CA PRO A 3 20.28 2.77 5.27
C PRO A 3 18.78 2.98 5.01
N HIS A 4 18.04 1.92 4.69
CA HIS A 4 16.64 1.98 4.27
C HIS A 4 15.71 1.07 5.08
N GLY A 5 16.24 0.22 5.98
CA GLY A 5 15.44 -0.73 6.75
C GLY A 5 14.73 -1.77 5.87
N GLU A 6 15.24 -2.08 4.69
CA GLU A 6 14.55 -2.95 3.73
C GLU A 6 14.52 -4.43 4.17
N SER A 7 15.38 -4.83 5.11
CA SER A 7 15.42 -6.19 5.66
C SER A 7 14.09 -6.68 6.28
N PHE A 8 13.23 -5.80 6.80
CA PHE A 8 11.94 -6.22 7.40
C PHE A 8 10.77 -6.22 6.42
N LEU A 9 10.94 -5.65 5.21
CA LEU A 9 9.90 -5.65 4.17
C LEU A 9 9.89 -6.96 3.37
N GLY A 10 10.88 -7.82 3.56
CA GLY A 10 10.86 -9.20 3.10
C GLY A 10 9.83 -10.00 3.88
N TRP A 11 8.55 -9.78 3.60
CA TRP A 11 7.45 -10.56 4.18
C TRP A 11 7.43 -11.93 3.50
N PRO A 12 7.76 -13.04 4.19
CA PRO A 12 7.54 -14.37 3.62
C PRO A 12 6.03 -14.53 3.44
N ALA A 13 5.59 -14.73 2.20
CA ALA A 13 4.19 -14.96 1.92
C ALA A 13 3.72 -16.20 2.73
N PRO A 14 2.49 -16.18 3.28
CA PRO A 14 1.91 -17.40 3.83
C PRO A 14 1.93 -18.53 2.77
N PRO A 15 2.12 -19.80 3.16
CA PRO A 15 2.10 -20.92 2.22
C PRO A 15 0.81 -20.90 1.38
N GLY A 16 0.93 -20.95 0.05
CA GLY A 16 -0.19 -20.85 -0.89
C GLY A 16 -0.56 -19.42 -1.34
N GLN A 17 0.16 -18.39 -0.89
CA GLN A 17 -0.01 -16.98 -1.32
C GLN A 17 1.26 -16.36 -1.93
N GLU A 18 2.25 -17.19 -2.30
CA GLU A 18 3.43 -16.72 -3.03
C GLU A 18 2.99 -16.13 -4.36
N ARG A 19 3.40 -14.87 -4.60
CA ARG A 19 3.15 -14.15 -5.84
C ARG A 19 4.43 -14.08 -6.65
N THR A 20 4.31 -14.24 -7.96
CA THR A 20 5.42 -14.03 -8.89
C THR A 20 5.77 -12.54 -8.97
N GLU A 21 6.98 -12.21 -9.42
CA GLU A 21 7.37 -10.81 -9.67
C GLU A 21 6.40 -10.11 -10.64
N ALA A 22 5.91 -10.81 -11.68
CA ALA A 22 4.93 -10.24 -12.61
C ALA A 22 3.60 -9.88 -11.92
N GLN A 23 3.14 -10.72 -10.99
CA GLN A 23 1.95 -10.43 -10.18
C GLN A 23 2.20 -9.24 -9.23
N TRP A 24 3.37 -9.18 -8.62
CA TRP A 24 3.76 -8.03 -7.81
C TRP A 24 3.86 -6.74 -8.62
N THR A 25 4.38 -6.78 -9.85
CA THR A 25 4.45 -5.62 -10.74
C THR A 25 3.05 -5.11 -11.07
N ALA A 26 2.10 -6.02 -11.35
CA ALA A 26 0.71 -5.64 -11.59
C ALA A 26 0.09 -4.96 -10.36
N ILE A 27 0.30 -5.52 -9.16
CA ILE A 27 -0.19 -4.94 -7.89
C ILE A 27 0.44 -3.57 -7.65
N ALA A 28 1.76 -3.48 -7.75
CA ALA A 28 2.50 -2.24 -7.55
C ALA A 28 1.95 -1.16 -8.51
N GLY A 29 1.84 -1.46 -9.80
CA GLY A 29 1.28 -0.52 -10.78
C GLY A 29 -0.13 -0.04 -10.44
N GLN A 30 -1.02 -0.94 -10.01
CA GLN A 30 -2.39 -0.61 -9.60
C GLN A 30 -2.43 0.25 -8.33
N VAL A 31 -1.63 -0.11 -7.31
CA VAL A 31 -1.57 0.64 -6.05
C VAL A 31 -0.99 2.04 -6.28
N ARG A 32 0.06 2.16 -7.11
CA ARG A 32 0.57 3.47 -7.54
C ARG A 32 -0.51 4.29 -8.24
N HIS A 33 -1.24 3.67 -9.16
CA HIS A 33 -2.32 4.34 -9.88
C HIS A 33 -3.39 4.88 -8.92
N ALA A 34 -3.80 4.07 -7.94
CA ALA A 34 -4.76 4.49 -6.92
C ALA A 34 -4.21 5.64 -6.05
N ALA A 35 -2.97 5.55 -5.59
CA ALA A 35 -2.33 6.62 -4.79
C ALA A 35 -2.26 7.94 -5.57
N ASN A 36 -1.95 7.88 -6.87
CA ASN A 36 -1.91 9.04 -7.77
C ASN A 36 -3.28 9.69 -8.00
N LYS A 37 -4.40 9.02 -7.67
CA LYS A 37 -5.73 9.64 -7.70
C LYS A 37 -5.99 10.51 -6.46
N LEU A 38 -5.23 10.31 -5.38
CA LEU A 38 -5.43 10.99 -4.10
C LEU A 38 -4.37 12.07 -3.82
N GLY A 39 -3.45 12.32 -4.75
CA GLY A 39 -2.38 13.30 -4.57
C GLY A 39 -1.39 13.28 -5.72
N ASP A 40 -0.22 13.88 -5.50
CA ASP A 40 0.79 14.03 -6.54
C ASP A 40 1.29 12.69 -7.11
N PRO A 41 1.63 12.64 -8.41
CA PRO A 41 2.13 11.42 -9.03
C PRO A 41 3.38 10.86 -8.34
N LEU A 42 3.35 9.58 -8.04
CA LEU A 42 4.51 8.84 -7.55
C LEU A 42 5.49 8.50 -8.69
N PRO A 43 6.79 8.28 -8.36
CA PRO A 43 7.83 8.02 -9.36
C PRO A 43 7.62 6.77 -10.22
N LEU A 44 8.17 6.82 -11.44
CA LEU A 44 8.25 5.71 -12.40
C LEU A 44 9.52 4.87 -12.21
N CYS A 45 9.62 4.15 -11.09
CA CYS A 45 10.82 3.40 -10.71
C CYS A 45 10.66 1.87 -10.58
N MET A 46 9.58 1.29 -11.12
CA MET A 46 9.41 -0.17 -11.18
C MET A 46 10.37 -0.85 -12.17
N PRO A 47 10.52 -2.20 -12.08
CA PRO A 47 11.22 -2.98 -13.08
C PRO A 47 10.75 -2.69 -14.52
N GLY A 48 11.67 -2.36 -15.41
CA GLY A 48 11.39 -2.03 -16.82
C GLY A 48 10.98 -0.57 -17.07
N GLU A 49 10.82 0.26 -16.03
CA GLU A 49 10.57 1.69 -16.20
C GLU A 49 11.88 2.48 -16.39
N PRO A 50 11.86 3.64 -17.07
CA PRO A 50 13.08 4.38 -17.40
C PRO A 50 13.90 4.84 -16.19
N GLN A 51 13.28 4.95 -15.00
CA GLN A 51 13.95 5.30 -13.74
C GLN A 51 13.98 4.14 -12.73
N GLN A 52 14.04 2.89 -13.20
CA GLN A 52 14.12 1.70 -12.35
C GLN A 52 15.21 1.86 -11.27
N CYS A 53 14.82 1.76 -9.99
CA CYS A 53 15.71 2.01 -8.85
C CYS A 53 16.35 0.74 -8.26
N GLY A 54 16.15 -0.42 -8.89
CA GLY A 54 16.72 -1.70 -8.46
C GLY A 54 15.93 -2.45 -7.38
N ARG A 55 14.84 -1.87 -6.86
CA ARG A 55 13.92 -2.56 -5.93
C ARG A 55 13.05 -3.59 -6.64
N SER A 56 12.65 -4.64 -5.90
CA SER A 56 11.71 -5.64 -6.40
C SER A 56 10.30 -5.07 -6.54
N ALA A 57 9.47 -5.72 -7.36
CA ALA A 57 8.09 -5.30 -7.50
C ALA A 57 7.30 -5.42 -6.19
N GLN A 58 7.63 -6.41 -5.34
CA GLN A 58 7.07 -6.54 -4.01
C GLN A 58 7.38 -5.33 -3.13
N GLN A 59 8.64 -4.85 -3.13
CA GLN A 59 9.04 -3.68 -2.35
C GLN A 59 8.28 -2.43 -2.81
N HIS A 60 8.08 -2.26 -4.13
CA HIS A 60 7.25 -1.17 -4.66
C HIS A 60 5.79 -1.29 -4.23
N ALA A 61 5.20 -2.47 -4.30
CA ALA A 61 3.82 -2.70 -3.87
C ALA A 61 3.61 -2.31 -2.41
N LEU A 62 4.53 -2.69 -1.52
CA LEU A 62 4.46 -2.34 -0.09
C LEU A 62 4.63 -0.84 0.14
N ALA A 63 5.64 -0.22 -0.49
CA ALA A 63 5.91 1.20 -0.34
C ALA A 63 4.72 2.05 -0.82
N TRP A 64 4.14 1.73 -1.97
CA TRP A 64 3.00 2.47 -2.49
C TRP A 64 1.70 2.17 -1.74
N ALA A 65 1.55 0.99 -1.15
CA ALA A 65 0.41 0.69 -0.27
C ALA A 65 0.46 1.54 1.01
N ALA A 66 1.66 1.75 1.58
CA ALA A 66 1.84 2.64 2.72
C ALA A 66 1.47 4.09 2.36
N GLU A 67 1.92 4.58 1.21
CA GLU A 67 1.55 5.91 0.71
C GLU A 67 0.04 6.05 0.48
N LEU A 68 -0.59 5.06 -0.18
CA LEU A 68 -2.03 5.05 -0.41
C LEU A 68 -2.81 5.10 0.91
N LYS A 69 -2.36 4.35 1.93
CA LYS A 69 -2.96 4.39 3.27
C LYS A 69 -2.84 5.78 3.88
N ALA A 70 -1.67 6.41 3.83
CA ALA A 70 -1.45 7.75 4.37
C ALA A 70 -2.33 8.79 3.68
N ARG A 71 -2.39 8.79 2.34
CA ARG A 71 -3.26 9.70 1.57
C ARG A 71 -4.73 9.51 1.87
N SER A 72 -5.17 8.25 1.98
CA SER A 72 -6.56 7.93 2.34
C SER A 72 -6.91 8.40 3.75
N HIS A 73 -5.98 8.26 4.70
CA HIS A 73 -6.15 8.75 6.07
C HIS A 73 -6.24 10.29 6.11
N HIS A 74 -5.35 10.97 5.38
CA HIS A 74 -5.39 12.43 5.26
C HIS A 74 -6.72 12.91 4.66
N LEU A 75 -7.26 12.21 3.66
CA LEU A 75 -8.58 12.50 3.09
C LEU A 75 -9.69 12.37 4.13
N ILE A 76 -9.65 11.33 4.98
CA ILE A 76 -10.63 11.17 6.07
C ILE A 76 -10.57 12.36 7.03
N GLU A 77 -9.37 12.73 7.50
CA GLU A 77 -9.21 13.83 8.45
C GLU A 77 -9.60 15.20 7.86
N SER A 78 -9.35 15.40 6.57
CA SER A 78 -9.59 16.70 5.91
C SER A 78 -11.05 16.92 5.52
N TYR A 79 -11.78 15.84 5.22
CA TYR A 79 -13.11 15.92 4.62
C TYR A 79 -14.22 15.25 5.44
N ALA A 80 -13.91 14.71 6.62
CA ALA A 80 -14.96 14.22 7.51
C ALA A 80 -15.91 15.36 7.93
N PRO A 81 -17.23 15.12 7.99
CA PRO A 81 -18.21 16.13 8.36
C PRO A 81 -18.13 16.56 9.83
N SER A 82 -17.43 15.79 10.67
CA SER A 82 -17.14 16.11 12.07
C SER A 82 -15.90 15.36 12.57
N ALA A 83 -15.38 15.78 13.72
CA ALA A 83 -14.25 15.11 14.38
C ALA A 83 -14.58 13.66 14.81
N GLU A 84 -15.82 13.42 15.23
CA GLU A 84 -16.31 12.09 15.59
C GLU A 84 -16.38 11.18 14.36
N ALA A 85 -16.87 11.69 13.23
CA ALA A 85 -16.92 10.95 11.98
C ALA A 85 -15.52 10.58 11.47
N GLY A 86 -14.56 11.53 11.56
CA GLY A 86 -13.15 11.28 11.23
C GLY A 86 -12.53 10.19 12.11
N THR A 87 -12.73 10.30 13.43
CA THR A 87 -12.24 9.33 14.41
C THR A 87 -12.83 7.93 14.19
N TYR A 88 -14.13 7.85 13.91
CA TYR A 88 -14.80 6.59 13.59
C TYR A 88 -14.24 5.96 12.31
N ALA A 89 -14.13 6.73 11.23
CA ALA A 89 -13.69 6.25 9.93
C ALA A 89 -12.22 5.77 9.94
N ALA A 90 -11.31 6.58 10.51
CA ALA A 90 -9.90 6.25 10.63
C ALA A 90 -9.60 5.17 11.67
N GLY A 91 -10.49 4.99 12.66
CA GLY A 91 -10.33 4.06 13.77
C GLY A 91 -11.14 2.78 13.62
N ALA A 92 -12.39 2.81 14.09
CA ALA A 92 -13.24 1.63 14.21
C ALA A 92 -13.55 1.00 12.85
N LEU A 93 -13.98 1.80 11.88
CA LEU A 93 -14.29 1.32 10.54
C LEU A 93 -13.06 0.74 9.84
N TYR A 94 -11.91 1.42 9.91
CA TYR A 94 -10.65 0.89 9.37
C TYR A 94 -10.28 -0.47 9.96
N LYS A 95 -10.40 -0.65 11.28
CA LYS A 95 -10.11 -1.92 11.96
C LYS A 95 -11.04 -3.04 11.48
N GLU A 96 -12.34 -2.77 11.39
CA GLU A 96 -13.33 -3.71 10.87
C GLU A 96 -12.97 -4.17 9.44
N ARG A 97 -12.64 -3.22 8.55
CA ARG A 97 -12.23 -3.56 7.17
C ARG A 97 -10.93 -4.35 7.11
N LEU A 98 -9.96 -4.03 7.97
CA LEU A 98 -8.71 -4.76 8.05
C LEU A 98 -8.89 -6.19 8.57
N GLU A 99 -9.75 -6.38 9.56
CA GLU A 99 -10.09 -7.69 10.11
C GLU A 99 -10.80 -8.56 9.05
N ALA A 100 -11.77 -7.98 8.33
CA ALA A 100 -12.44 -8.67 7.23
C ALA A 100 -11.48 -9.13 6.12
N LEU A 101 -10.38 -8.42 5.87
CA LEU A 101 -9.34 -8.82 4.90
C LEU A 101 -8.42 -9.93 5.43
N ARG A 102 -8.29 -10.07 6.75
CA ARG A 102 -7.43 -11.07 7.39
C ARG A 102 -8.13 -12.41 7.58
N THR A 103 -9.46 -12.38 7.73
CA THR A 103 -10.27 -13.59 7.83
C THR A 103 -10.47 -14.18 6.44
N PRO A 104 -10.01 -15.42 6.17
CA PRO A 104 -10.27 -16.09 4.90
C PRO A 104 -11.78 -16.15 4.66
N ARG A 105 -12.24 -15.76 3.46
CA ARG A 105 -13.61 -16.07 3.04
C ARG A 105 -13.71 -17.59 2.97
N ALA A 106 -14.60 -18.15 3.79
CA ALA A 106 -14.97 -19.57 3.72
C ALA A 106 -15.56 -19.92 2.35
#